data_AF-A0AAD4W8Q0-F1
#
_entry.id   AF-A0AAD4W8Q0-F1
#
_cell.length_a   1.000
_cell.length_b   1.000
_cell.length_c   1.000
_cell.angle_alpha   90.00
_cell.angle_beta   90.00
_cell.angle_gamma   90.00
#
_symmetry.space_group_name_H-M   'P 1'
#
loop_
_entity.id
_entity.type
_entity.pdbx_description
1 polymer ?
#
loop_
_entity_poly.entity_id
_entity_poly.type
_entity_poly.pdbx_seq_one_letter_code
_entity_poly.pdbx_strand_id
1 'polypeptide(L)'
;MMVSGTKKDRHESLSEALREYKTTVCTATGCTPYSLVYGSKVMLPLEIQLPSLRVATHLVNPYEKVKVRLAELEALDEKCLFVQQKLEVYQAQMAGAFNRKSNSGHFPWEI
;
A
#
# COMPACT_ATOMS: atom_id res chain seq x y z
N MET A 1 -24.81 9.99 -11.86
CA MET A 1 -24.04 9.01 -11.07
C MET A 1 -23.28 9.78 -9.99
N MET A 2 -23.65 9.60 -8.72
CA MET A 2 -22.97 10.28 -7.59
C MET A 2 -21.68 9.52 -7.26
N VAL A 3 -20.52 10.19 -7.32
CA VAL A 3 -19.23 9.62 -6.92
C VAL A 3 -18.98 10.02 -5.47
N SER A 4 -19.06 9.08 -4.53
CA SER A 4 -18.62 9.28 -3.15
C SER A 4 -17.09 9.44 -3.09
N GLY A 5 -16.63 10.38 -2.28
CA GLY A 5 -15.23 10.87 -2.31
C GLY A 5 -14.22 9.97 -1.60
N THR A 6 -14.13 8.67 -1.93
CA THR A 6 -13.07 7.80 -1.41
C THR A 6 -12.04 7.44 -2.51
N LYS A 7 -10.77 7.20 -2.15
CA LYS A 7 -9.71 6.88 -3.13
C LYS A 7 -9.97 5.54 -3.85
N LYS A 8 -10.67 4.61 -3.18
CA LYS A 8 -11.12 3.33 -3.75
C LYS A 8 -12.27 3.53 -4.75
N ASP A 9 -13.23 4.40 -4.43
CA ASP A 9 -14.31 4.79 -5.36
C ASP A 9 -13.79 5.37 -6.67
N ARG A 10 -12.67 6.12 -6.65
CA ARG A 10 -12.13 6.75 -7.86
C ARG A 10 -11.68 5.75 -8.92
N HIS A 11 -11.08 4.63 -8.50
CA HIS A 11 -10.66 3.59 -9.45
C HIS A 11 -11.86 2.83 -10.02
N GLU A 12 -12.85 2.54 -9.18
CA GLU A 12 -14.07 1.83 -9.57
C GLU A 12 -14.92 2.70 -10.50
N SER A 13 -15.22 3.94 -10.10
CA SER A 13 -15.98 4.91 -10.91
C SER A 13 -15.33 5.25 -12.25
N LEU A 14 -14.00 5.38 -12.31
CA LEU A 14 -13.29 5.60 -13.57
C LEU A 14 -13.42 4.38 -14.50
N SER A 15 -13.30 3.17 -13.94
CA SER A 15 -13.43 1.94 -14.73
C SER A 15 -14.84 1.77 -15.30
N GLU A 16 -15.87 2.16 -14.53
CA GLU A 16 -17.26 2.15 -14.97
C GLU A 16 -17.53 3.20 -16.06
N ALA A 17 -17.10 4.44 -15.86
CA ALA A 17 -17.28 5.51 -16.84
C ALA A 17 -16.60 5.19 -18.18
N LEU A 18 -15.40 4.60 -18.15
CA LEU A 18 -14.70 4.17 -19.35
C LEU A 18 -15.41 3.00 -20.05
N ARG A 19 -16.03 2.09 -19.28
CA ARG A 19 -16.82 0.98 -19.85
C ARG A 19 -18.04 1.54 -20.58
N GLU A 20 -18.78 2.43 -19.94
CA GLU A 20 -19.97 3.08 -20.53
C GLU A 20 -19.61 3.84 -21.80
N TYR A 21 -18.55 4.65 -21.77
CA TYR A 21 -18.09 5.39 -22.95
C TYR A 21 -17.75 4.46 -24.13
N LYS A 22 -17.11 3.31 -23.86
CA LYS A 22 -16.76 2.34 -24.91
C LYS A 22 -17.98 1.60 -25.48
N THR A 23 -19.01 1.34 -24.68
CA THR A 23 -20.20 0.57 -25.07
C THR A 23 -21.35 1.42 -25.60
N THR A 24 -21.38 2.72 -25.28
CA THR A 24 -22.44 3.62 -25.73
C THR A 24 -22.25 3.98 -27.21
N VAL A 25 -23.36 4.01 -27.95
CA VAL A 25 -23.34 4.38 -29.37
C VAL A 25 -23.12 5.89 -29.47
N CYS A 26 -22.10 6.31 -30.21
CA CYS A 26 -21.86 7.73 -30.47
C CYS A 26 -22.87 8.21 -31.51
N THR A 27 -23.61 9.28 -31.21
CA THR A 27 -24.63 9.85 -32.10
C THR A 27 -24.05 10.32 -33.43
N ALA A 28 -22.81 10.81 -33.45
CA ALA A 28 -22.17 11.32 -34.67
C ALA A 28 -21.83 10.23 -35.69
N THR A 29 -21.41 9.05 -35.25
CA THR A 29 -20.97 7.95 -36.12
C THR A 29 -21.95 6.78 -36.17
N GLY A 30 -22.98 6.79 -35.33
CA GLY A 30 -23.94 5.67 -35.19
C GLY A 30 -23.31 4.37 -34.68
N CYS A 31 -22.05 4.41 -34.26
CA CYS A 31 -21.25 3.27 -33.84
C CYS A 31 -20.68 3.51 -32.44
N THR A 32 -20.33 2.44 -31.72
CA THR A 32 -19.64 2.58 -30.43
C THR A 32 -18.18 3.02 -30.66
N PRO A 33 -17.58 3.83 -29.77
CA PRO A 33 -16.17 4.21 -29.89
C PRO A 33 -15.24 3.00 -30.00
N TYR A 34 -15.54 1.90 -29.30
CA TYR A 34 -14.76 0.67 -29.39
C TYR A 34 -14.84 0.01 -30.77
N SER A 35 -16.04 -0.12 -31.34
CA SER A 35 -16.22 -0.72 -32.68
C SER A 35 -15.54 0.09 -33.77
N LEU A 36 -15.42 1.40 -33.60
CA LEU A 36 -14.68 2.26 -34.51
C LEU A 36 -13.17 1.93 -34.52
N VAL A 37 -12.59 1.70 -33.34
CA VAL A 37 -11.14 1.46 -33.19
C VAL A 37 -10.75 0.03 -33.56
N TYR A 38 -11.56 -0.95 -33.16
CA TYR A 38 -11.22 -2.37 -33.30
C TYR A 38 -12.02 -3.12 -34.37
N GLY A 39 -12.94 -2.44 -35.08
CA GLY A 39 -13.71 -3.02 -36.18
C GLY A 39 -14.71 -4.11 -35.79
N SER A 40 -14.99 -4.29 -34.50
CA SER A 40 -15.86 -5.35 -33.97
C SER A 40 -16.82 -4.81 -32.90
N LYS A 41 -18.00 -5.43 -32.77
CA LYS A 41 -18.95 -5.08 -31.69
C LYS A 41 -18.30 -5.30 -30.33
N VAL A 42 -18.60 -4.44 -29.35
CA VAL A 42 -18.06 -4.58 -27.99
C VAL A 42 -18.44 -5.94 -27.43
N MET A 43 -17.46 -6.83 -27.39
CA MET A 43 -17.41 -7.94 -26.44
C MET A 43 -16.47 -7.47 -25.32
N LEU A 44 -16.87 -7.63 -24.06
CA LEU A 44 -15.97 -7.34 -22.94
C LEU A 44 -14.64 -8.07 -23.20
N PRO A 45 -13.50 -7.36 -23.20
CA PRO A 45 -12.21 -7.99 -23.41
C PRO A 45 -12.05 -9.16 -22.44
N LEU A 46 -11.50 -10.27 -22.94
CA LEU A 46 -11.29 -11.48 -22.14
C LEU A 46 -10.49 -11.18 -20.88
N GLU A 47 -9.61 -10.19 -20.87
CA GLU A 47 -8.82 -9.79 -19.70
C GLU A 47 -9.68 -9.24 -18.55
N ILE A 48 -10.90 -8.75 -18.84
CA ILE A 48 -11.86 -8.29 -17.82
C ILE A 48 -12.67 -9.48 -17.29
N GLN A 49 -12.99 -10.45 -18.15
CA GLN A 49 -13.78 -11.63 -17.78
C GLN A 49 -12.92 -12.71 -17.11
N LEU A 50 -11.66 -12.83 -17.50
CA LEU A 50 -10.67 -13.77 -17.00
C LEU A 50 -9.50 -12.99 -16.41
N PRO A 51 -9.34 -12.98 -15.07
CA PRO A 51 -8.14 -12.41 -14.48
C PRO A 51 -6.92 -13.19 -14.98
N SER A 52 -5.83 -12.46 -15.26
CA SER A 52 -4.55 -13.11 -15.57
C SER A 52 -4.16 -14.11 -14.47
N LEU A 53 -3.36 -15.12 -14.81
CA LEU A 53 -2.91 -16.14 -13.83
C LEU A 53 -2.31 -15.52 -12.56
N ARG A 54 -1.57 -14.42 -12.69
CA ARG A 54 -1.02 -13.67 -11.55
C ARG A 54 -2.11 -13.10 -10.66
N VAL A 55 -3.15 -12.50 -11.22
CA VAL A 55 -4.26 -11.93 -10.44
C VAL A 55 -5.13 -13.04 -9.86
N ALA A 56 -5.42 -14.09 -10.64
CA ALA A 56 -6.17 -15.24 -10.19
C ALA A 56 -5.51 -15.91 -8.97
N THR A 57 -4.20 -16.18 -9.04
CA THR A 57 -3.45 -16.74 -7.89
C THR A 57 -3.44 -15.82 -6.67
N HIS A 58 -3.61 -14.51 -6.85
CA HIS A 58 -3.80 -13.57 -5.74
C HIS A 58 -5.22 -13.59 -5.15
N LEU A 59 -6.23 -13.86 -5.97
CA LEU A 59 -7.64 -13.92 -5.55
C LEU A 59 -8.09 -15.27 -4.99
N VAL A 60 -7.37 -16.37 -5.25
CA VAL A 60 -7.75 -17.73 -4.83
C VAL A 60 -7.88 -17.88 -3.31
N ASN A 61 -7.01 -17.22 -2.53
CA ASN A 61 -7.09 -17.29 -1.08
C ASN A 61 -6.62 -15.97 -0.44
N PRO A 62 -7.49 -14.95 -0.40
CA PRO A 62 -7.13 -13.64 0.15
C PRO A 62 -6.88 -13.72 1.65
N TYR A 63 -7.61 -14.58 2.38
CA TYR A 63 -7.50 -14.68 3.83
C TYR A 63 -6.17 -15.29 4.29
N GLU A 64 -5.75 -16.41 3.69
CA GLU A 64 -4.45 -17.01 4.02
C GLU A 64 -3.28 -16.10 3.63
N LYS A 65 -3.38 -15.35 2.53
CA LYS A 65 -2.35 -14.36 2.17
C LYS A 65 -2.25 -13.24 3.20
N VAL A 66 -3.39 -12.73 3.68
CA VAL A 66 -3.42 -11.71 4.74
C VAL A 66 -2.79 -12.25 6.02
N LYS A 67 -3.08 -13.50 6.41
CA LYS A 67 -2.45 -14.15 7.57
C LYS A 67 -0.93 -14.26 7.42
N VAL A 68 -0.46 -14.79 6.29
CA VAL A 68 0.99 -14.93 6.03
C VAL A 68 1.67 -13.57 6.08
N ARG A 69 1.06 -12.55 5.45
CA ARG A 69 1.61 -11.20 5.46
C ARG A 69 1.65 -10.59 6.86
N LEU A 70 0.65 -10.87 7.68
CA LEU A 70 0.59 -10.38 9.05
C LEU A 70 1.68 -11.03 9.90
N ALA A 71 1.88 -12.34 9.79
CA ALA A 71 2.96 -13.04 10.48
C ALA A 71 4.36 -12.54 10.06
N GLU A 72 4.57 -12.24 8.77
CA GLU A 72 5.81 -11.61 8.29
C GLU A 72 6.06 -10.24 8.94
N LEU A 73 5.01 -9.45 9.12
CA LEU A 73 5.10 -8.12 9.73
C LEU A 73 5.38 -8.21 11.24
N GLU A 74 4.72 -9.12 11.95
CA GLU A 74 4.98 -9.38 13.37
C GLU A 74 6.44 -9.78 13.58
N ALA A 75 6.98 -10.69 12.76
CA ALA A 75 8.38 -11.10 12.82
C ALA A 75 9.38 -9.95 12.52
N LEU A 76 8.99 -8.96 11.71
CA LEU A 76 9.78 -7.75 11.49
C LEU A 76 9.69 -6.79 12.69
N ASP A 77 8.50 -6.63 13.25
CA ASP A 77 8.26 -5.78 14.40
C ASP A 77 9.06 -6.25 15.63
N GLU A 78 9.06 -7.57 15.89
CA GLU A 78 9.90 -8.18 16.94
C GLU A 78 11.39 -7.83 16.78
N LYS A 79 11.91 -7.88 15.55
CA LYS A 79 13.32 -7.52 15.27
C LYS A 79 13.56 -6.04 15.49
N CYS A 80 12.64 -5.18 15.05
CA CYS A 80 12.72 -3.74 15.27
C CYS A 80 12.71 -3.41 16.76
N LEU A 81 11.79 -4.00 17.53
CA LEU A 81 11.71 -3.83 18.99
C LEU A 81 12.99 -4.29 19.70
N PHE A 82 13.56 -5.42 19.29
CA PHE A 82 14.81 -5.89 19.87
C PHE A 82 15.98 -4.93 19.62
N VAL A 83 16.09 -4.39 18.40
CA VAL A 83 17.13 -3.41 18.05
C VAL A 83 16.90 -2.10 18.83
N GLN A 84 15.66 -1.65 18.94
CA GLN A 84 15.25 -0.47 19.72
C GLN A 84 15.68 -0.60 21.19
N GLN A 85 15.33 -1.72 21.83
CA GLN A 85 15.71 -1.98 23.23
C GLN A 85 17.24 -1.97 23.42
N LYS A 86 17.98 -2.60 22.51
CA LYS A 86 19.45 -2.58 22.56
C LYS A 86 20.02 -1.16 22.43
N LEU A 87 19.44 -0.35 21.54
CA LEU A 87 19.85 1.03 21.36
C LEU A 87 19.62 1.87 22.62
N GLU A 88 18.45 1.72 23.25
CA GLU A 88 18.11 2.43 24.50
C GLU A 88 19.07 2.08 25.64
N VAL A 89 19.39 0.78 25.81
CA VAL A 89 20.38 0.33 26.79
C VAL A 89 21.75 0.95 26.53
N TYR A 90 22.20 0.95 25.27
CA TYR A 90 23.47 1.56 24.88
C TYR A 90 23.50 3.07 25.17
N GLN A 91 22.43 3.78 24.84
CA GLN A 91 22.31 5.22 25.11
C GLN A 91 22.35 5.51 26.62
N ALA A 92 21.65 4.72 27.44
CA ALA A 92 21.66 4.86 28.89
C ALA A 92 23.06 4.64 29.49
N GLN A 93 23.81 3.64 28.98
CA GLN A 93 25.19 3.40 29.39
C GLN A 93 26.11 4.57 29.04
N MET A 94 26.00 5.11 27.82
CA MET A 94 26.79 6.25 27.36
C MET A 94 26.49 7.52 28.16
N ALA A 95 25.22 7.81 28.42
CA ALA A 95 24.80 8.94 29.25
C ALA A 95 25.30 8.80 30.69
N GLY A 96 25.20 7.59 31.27
CA GLY A 96 25.73 7.30 32.59
C GLY A 96 27.26 7.46 32.69
N ALA A 97 28.01 7.00 31.67
CA ALA A 97 29.46 7.16 31.62
C ALA A 97 29.88 8.64 31.53
N PHE A 98 29.17 9.44 30.73
CA PHE A 98 29.41 10.87 30.61
C PHE A 98 29.15 11.61 31.94
N ASN A 99 28.00 11.36 32.57
CA ASN A 99 27.63 12.01 33.84
C ASN A 99 28.58 11.68 35.00
N ARG A 100 29.14 10.46 35.04
CA ARG A 100 30.17 10.11 36.04
C ARG A 100 31.43 10.96 35.88
N LYS A 101 31.84 11.24 34.63
CA LYS A 101 33.02 12.04 34.32
C LYS A 101 32.83 13.53 34.63
N SER A 102 31.61 14.05 34.51
CA SER A 102 31.30 15.44 34.91
C SER A 102 31.16 15.61 36.43
N ASN A 103 30.60 14.60 37.13
CA ASN A 103 30.44 14.66 38.59
C ASN A 103 31.71 14.35 39.39
N SER A 104 32.74 13.77 38.78
CA SER A 104 34.07 13.65 39.40
C SER A 104 34.85 14.97 39.44
N GLY A 105 34.29 16.06 38.91
CA GLY A 105 34.89 17.39 38.87
C GLY A 105 34.42 18.36 39.95
N HIS A 106 34.10 17.89 41.17
CA HIS A 106 33.99 18.80 42.32
C HIS A 106 35.39 19.38 42.60
N PHE A 107 35.68 20.55 42.03
CA PHE A 107 36.91 21.31 42.28
C PHE A 107 36.77 22.05 43.62
N PRO A 108 37.58 21.71 44.63
CA PRO A 108 37.50 22.30 45.95
C PRO A 108 38.37 23.57 46.00
N TRP A 109 37.87 24.73 45.58
CA TRP A 109 38.53 26.01 45.89
C TRP A 109 37.63 27.26 45.93
N GLU A 110 36.32 27.17 46.14
CA GLU A 110 35.56 28.38 46.49
C GLU A 110 35.61 28.65 47.99
N ILE A 111 36.38 29.70 48.34
CA ILE A 111 36.40 30.43 49.62
C ILE A 111 35.36 31.55 49.54
#